data_AF-A0A8D9AEG4-F1
#
_entry.id   AF-A0A8D9AEG4-F1
#
_cell.length_a   1.000
_cell.length_b   1.000
_cell.length_c   1.000
_cell.angle_alpha   90.00
_cell.angle_beta   90.00
_cell.angle_gamma   90.00
#
_symmetry.space_group_name_H-M   'P 1'
#
loop_
_entity.id
_entity.type
_entity.pdbx_description
1 polymer ?
#
loop_
_entity_poly.entity_id
_entity_poly.type
_entity_poly.pdbx_seq_one_letter_code
_entity_poly.pdbx_strand_id
1 'polypeptide(L)'
;MENGNQSDSSNIVLETVIDGDNDHLDEESQTVTLSLLEPNGLYEADEATTLSNRPTTSNSSREEVFASQAKYYKVLIGKEVRNEQRRAKDHQLGVKKSELELKKMELEMKIMKEKHDNEERRKEERHQIEMERMRGNVLYVHEN
;
A
#
# COMPACT_ATOMS: atom_id res chain seq x y z
N MET A 1 -0.14 -55.30 31.17
CA MET A 1 0.67 -55.08 29.95
C MET A 1 -0.33 -54.99 28.82
N GLU A 2 -0.57 -53.92 28.09
CA GLU A 2 -0.05 -52.54 27.94
C GLU A 2 -1.31 -51.71 27.59
N ASN A 3 -1.61 -50.59 28.25
CA ASN A 3 -1.12 -49.23 28.01
C ASN A 3 -1.12 -48.76 26.54
N GLY A 4 -1.83 -47.67 26.28
CA GLY A 4 -1.44 -46.65 25.30
C GLY A 4 -2.59 -46.18 24.40
N ASN A 5 -3.31 -45.11 24.75
CA ASN A 5 -3.03 -43.70 24.44
C ASN A 5 -3.51 -43.29 23.03
N GLN A 6 -4.50 -42.38 22.95
CA GLN A 6 -4.30 -40.94 22.69
C GLN A 6 -4.07 -40.67 21.18
N SER A 7 -4.73 -39.75 20.49
CA SER A 7 -5.52 -38.59 20.89
C SER A 7 -6.41 -38.18 19.71
N ASP A 8 -7.60 -37.68 20.03
CA ASP A 8 -8.35 -36.77 19.16
C ASP A 8 -7.41 -35.61 18.73
N SER A 9 -6.97 -35.61 17.48
CA SER A 9 -6.27 -34.44 16.91
C SER A 9 -7.32 -33.47 16.39
N SER A 10 -7.78 -32.61 17.30
CA SER A 10 -8.55 -31.42 16.95
C SER A 10 -7.66 -30.48 16.16
N ASN A 11 -7.83 -30.42 14.84
CA ASN A 11 -7.31 -29.32 14.03
C ASN A 11 -7.98 -28.03 14.50
N ILE A 12 -7.26 -27.20 15.25
CA ILE A 12 -7.72 -25.86 15.62
C ILE A 12 -7.48 -24.96 14.41
N VAL A 13 -8.53 -24.73 13.63
CA VAL A 13 -8.56 -23.70 12.60
C VAL A 13 -8.79 -22.36 13.31
N LEU A 14 -7.76 -21.52 13.37
CA LEU A 14 -7.88 -20.13 13.82
C LEU A 14 -8.26 -19.25 12.62
N GLU A 15 -9.56 -19.10 12.38
CA GLU A 15 -10.08 -18.04 11.51
C GLU A 15 -9.99 -16.71 12.26
N THR A 16 -9.03 -15.86 11.89
CA THR A 16 -9.08 -14.44 12.25
C THR A 16 -9.85 -13.70 11.15
N VAL A 17 -11.14 -13.48 11.39
CA VAL A 17 -11.93 -12.51 10.63
C VAL A 17 -11.45 -11.12 11.05
N ILE A 18 -10.72 -10.45 10.16
CA ILE A 18 -10.40 -9.04 10.31
C ILE A 18 -11.59 -8.30 9.69
N ASP A 19 -12.53 -7.83 10.52
CA ASP A 19 -13.55 -6.86 10.11
C ASP A 19 -12.83 -5.55 9.74
N GLY A 20 -12.49 -5.43 8.46
CA GLY A 20 -12.06 -4.19 7.85
C GLY A 20 -13.22 -3.64 7.03
N ASP A 21 -13.90 -2.62 7.54
CA ASP A 21 -14.83 -1.74 6.81
C ASP A 21 -14.07 -0.91 5.74
N ASN A 22 -13.41 -1.56 4.78
CA ASN A 22 -12.81 -0.88 3.65
C ASN A 22 -12.89 -1.76 2.40
N ASP A 23 -13.61 -1.23 1.42
CA ASP A 23 -13.85 -1.70 0.05
C ASP A 23 -12.57 -1.87 -0.78
N HIS A 24 -11.62 -2.68 -0.30
CA HIS A 24 -10.39 -3.00 -1.00
C HIS A 24 -9.99 -4.46 -0.80
N LEU A 25 -10.89 -5.34 -1.19
CA LEU A 25 -10.62 -6.75 -1.43
C LEU A 25 -11.02 -7.11 -2.85
N ASP A 26 -10.35 -6.51 -3.83
CA ASP A 26 -10.32 -7.04 -5.18
C ASP A 26 -8.91 -7.56 -5.49
N GLU A 27 -8.90 -8.86 -5.77
CA GLU A 27 -7.90 -9.65 -6.49
C GLU A 27 -6.58 -9.98 -5.74
N GLU A 28 -6.42 -11.29 -5.50
CA GLU A 28 -5.26 -11.98 -4.91
C GLU A 28 -5.18 -12.07 -3.37
N SER A 29 -6.17 -12.72 -2.74
CA SER A 29 -5.89 -13.50 -1.52
C SER A 29 -4.98 -14.67 -1.85
N GLN A 30 -3.67 -14.42 -1.87
CA GLN A 30 -2.66 -15.47 -1.80
C GLN A 30 -2.73 -16.11 -0.41
N THR A 31 -3.36 -17.28 -0.35
CA THR A 31 -3.31 -18.18 0.80
C THR A 31 -1.87 -18.63 0.99
N VAL A 32 -1.16 -17.98 1.92
CA VAL A 32 0.17 -18.43 2.36
C VAL A 32 -0.04 -19.61 3.30
N THR A 33 -0.16 -20.82 2.74
CA THR A 33 -0.08 -22.06 3.51
C THR A 33 1.35 -22.24 4.01
N LEU A 34 1.61 -21.86 5.26
CA LEU A 34 2.81 -22.26 6.00
C LEU A 34 2.66 -23.73 6.41
N SER A 35 3.18 -24.64 5.57
CA SER A 35 3.41 -26.02 5.99
C SER A 35 4.55 -26.04 7.00
N LEU A 36 4.20 -26.06 8.30
CA LEU A 36 5.11 -26.49 9.36
C LEU A 36 5.38 -27.99 9.15
N LEU A 37 6.40 -28.30 8.35
CA LEU A 37 6.94 -29.64 8.24
C LEU A 37 7.40 -30.09 9.64
N GLU A 38 6.81 -31.18 10.12
CA GLU A 38 7.26 -31.89 11.32
C GLU A 38 8.76 -32.21 11.23
N PRO A 39 9.51 -32.13 12.34
CA PRO A 39 10.91 -32.54 12.37
C PRO A 39 11.01 -34.07 12.50
N ASN A 40 10.43 -34.82 11.56
CA ASN A 40 10.53 -36.27 11.50
C ASN A 40 11.17 -36.69 10.18
N GLY A 41 12.43 -36.28 10.00
CA GLY A 41 13.32 -36.80 8.97
C GLY A 41 14.50 -37.47 9.65
N LEU A 42 14.36 -38.77 9.94
CA LEU A 42 15.48 -39.68 10.12
C LEU A 42 16.43 -39.49 8.92
N TYR A 43 17.52 -38.76 9.12
CA TYR A 43 18.67 -38.93 8.24
C TYR A 43 19.34 -40.23 8.66
N GLU A 44 19.22 -41.21 7.77
CA GLU A 44 19.79 -42.54 7.91
C GLU A 44 21.27 -42.46 8.26
N ALA A 45 21.65 -43.20 9.29
CA ALA A 45 23.03 -43.46 9.62
C ALA A 45 23.59 -44.42 8.58
N ASP A 46 24.40 -43.92 7.65
CA ASP A 46 25.64 -44.57 7.21
C ASP A 46 26.29 -43.72 6.11
N GLU A 47 27.43 -43.11 6.45
CA GLU A 47 28.67 -43.03 5.64
C GLU A 47 29.53 -41.82 6.05
N ALA A 48 30.84 -42.09 6.19
CA ALA A 48 31.94 -41.16 6.36
C ALA A 48 32.12 -40.50 7.74
N THR A 49 32.63 -41.33 8.66
CA THR A 49 33.62 -40.97 9.67
C THR A 49 34.72 -40.09 9.05
N THR A 50 34.81 -38.81 9.44
CA THR A 50 36.07 -38.06 9.72
C THR A 50 35.78 -36.57 10.00
N LEU A 51 35.24 -36.30 11.19
CA LEU A 51 35.34 -34.99 11.85
C LEU A 51 35.92 -35.16 13.26
N SER A 52 36.98 -35.97 13.37
CA SER A 52 37.85 -36.02 14.54
C SER A 52 38.88 -34.89 14.45
N ASN A 53 38.41 -33.65 14.57
CA ASN A 53 39.16 -32.49 15.04
C ASN A 53 38.15 -31.39 15.38
N ARG A 54 37.21 -31.76 16.26
CA ARG A 54 36.35 -30.82 16.95
C ARG A 54 37.24 -30.09 17.96
N PRO A 55 37.48 -28.76 17.85
CA PRO A 55 37.95 -28.03 19.01
C PRO A 55 36.79 -28.06 20.02
N THR A 56 36.85 -28.99 20.96
CA THR A 56 36.02 -29.02 22.15
C THR A 56 36.50 -27.95 23.11
N THR A 57 36.23 -26.67 22.81
CA THR A 57 36.15 -25.60 23.82
C THR A 57 35.39 -24.41 23.23
N SER A 58 34.07 -24.42 23.36
CA SER A 58 33.42 -23.31 24.08
C SER A 58 32.17 -23.87 24.73
N ASN A 59 32.11 -23.79 26.05
CA ASN A 59 30.90 -24.01 26.83
C ASN A 59 29.92 -22.89 26.48
N SER A 60 29.28 -22.96 25.33
CA SER A 60 28.05 -22.19 25.10
C SER A 60 26.89 -23.14 25.28
N SER A 61 26.12 -22.92 26.36
CA SER A 61 24.93 -23.70 26.62
C SER A 61 23.97 -23.60 25.44
N ARG A 62 23.16 -24.64 25.21
CA ARG A 62 22.05 -24.60 24.23
C ARG A 62 21.24 -23.30 24.39
N GLU A 63 21.04 -22.89 25.63
CA GLU A 63 20.38 -21.66 26.05
C GLU A 63 21.09 -20.37 25.58
N GLU A 64 22.42 -20.32 25.58
CA GLU A 64 23.18 -19.19 25.02
C GLU A 64 23.01 -19.07 23.50
N VAL A 65 22.92 -20.20 22.78
CA VAL A 65 22.67 -20.21 21.33
C VAL A 65 21.25 -19.69 21.04
N PHE A 66 20.24 -20.17 21.78
CA PHE A 66 18.87 -19.67 21.66
C PHE A 66 18.77 -18.17 22.01
N ALA A 67 19.45 -17.72 23.06
CA ALA A 67 19.47 -16.31 23.45
C ALA A 67 20.14 -15.42 22.38
N SER A 68 21.21 -15.91 21.73
CA SER A 68 21.87 -15.23 20.63
C SER A 68 20.95 -15.12 19.39
N GLN A 69 20.29 -16.22 19.02
CA GLN A 69 19.33 -16.23 17.92
C GLN A 69 18.14 -15.30 18.18
N ALA A 70 17.55 -15.32 19.38
CA ALA A 70 16.45 -14.45 19.75
C ALA A 70 16.83 -12.96 19.67
N LYS A 71 18.05 -12.59 20.11
CA LYS A 71 18.57 -11.23 19.98
C LYS A 71 18.68 -10.80 18.51
N TYR A 72 19.20 -11.68 17.65
CA TYR A 72 19.32 -11.42 16.22
C TYR A 72 17.95 -11.18 15.56
N TYR A 73 16.99 -12.08 15.79
CA TYR A 73 15.65 -11.96 15.21
C TYR A 73 14.91 -10.70 15.69
N LYS A 74 15.05 -10.34 16.96
CA LYS A 74 14.48 -9.09 17.48
C LYS A 74 15.02 -7.85 16.75
N VAL A 75 16.30 -7.84 16.40
CA VAL A 75 16.91 -6.76 15.63
C VAL A 75 16.38 -6.72 14.20
N LEU A 76 16.20 -7.88 13.55
CA LEU A 76 15.64 -7.97 12.20
C LEU A 76 14.19 -7.45 12.16
N ILE A 77 13.33 -7.96 13.03
CA ILE A 77 11.93 -7.53 13.15
C ILE A 77 11.86 -6.02 13.40
N GLY A 78 12.70 -5.50 14.31
CA GLY A 78 12.76 -4.06 14.58
C GLY A 78 13.21 -3.22 13.38
N LYS A 79 14.04 -3.76 12.47
CA LYS A 79 14.39 -3.09 11.22
C LYS A 79 13.23 -3.12 10.22
N GLU A 80 12.55 -4.25 10.08
CA GLU A 80 11.40 -4.40 9.18
C GLU A 80 10.24 -3.50 9.60
N VAL A 81 9.88 -3.46 10.89
CA VAL A 81 8.83 -2.57 11.41
C VAL A 81 9.16 -1.10 11.12
N ARG A 82 10.42 -0.68 11.29
CA ARG A 82 10.84 0.70 10.96
C ARG A 82 10.77 1.00 9.47
N ASN A 83 11.10 0.03 8.62
CA ASN A 83 10.99 0.18 7.17
C ASN A 83 9.54 0.28 6.73
N GLU A 84 8.64 -0.52 7.32
CA GLU A 84 7.22 -0.48 7.01
C GLU A 84 6.57 0.83 7.47
N GLN A 85 6.90 1.30 8.67
CA GLN A 85 6.47 2.62 9.15
C GLN A 85 6.94 3.76 8.25
N ARG A 86 8.15 3.65 7.69
CA ARG A 86 8.66 4.63 6.72
C ARG A 86 7.87 4.57 5.42
N ARG A 87 7.67 3.38 4.85
CA ARG A 87 6.89 3.18 3.61
C ARG A 87 5.47 3.74 3.76
N ALA A 88 4.80 3.44 4.87
CA ALA A 88 3.46 3.97 5.16
C ALA A 88 3.44 5.50 5.23
N LYS A 89 4.43 6.11 5.90
CA LYS A 89 4.55 7.57 6.01
C LYS A 89 4.81 8.22 4.64
N ASP A 90 5.73 7.66 3.86
CA ASP A 90 6.08 8.18 2.55
C ASP A 90 4.90 8.06 1.58
N HIS A 91 4.16 6.95 1.63
CA HIS A 91 2.91 6.77 0.88
C HIS A 91 1.86 7.82 1.27
N GLN A 92 1.63 8.03 2.58
CA GLN A 92 0.67 9.03 3.06
C GLN A 92 1.05 10.46 2.62
N LEU A 93 2.34 10.80 2.64
CA LEU A 93 2.84 12.08 2.13
C LEU A 93 2.66 12.20 0.62
N GLY A 94 2.88 11.12 -0.12
CA GLY A 94 2.63 11.03 -1.56
C GLY A 94 1.16 11.34 -1.90
N VAL A 95 0.22 10.67 -1.24
CA VAL A 95 -1.23 10.87 -1.43
C VAL A 95 -1.64 12.32 -1.15
N LYS A 96 -1.19 12.91 -0.03
CA LYS A 96 -1.49 14.31 0.31
C LYS A 96 -0.94 15.30 -0.72
N LYS A 97 0.24 15.02 -1.28
CA LYS A 97 0.85 15.86 -2.32
C LYS A 97 0.02 15.81 -3.61
N SER A 98 -0.39 14.61 -4.05
CA SER A 98 -1.25 14.46 -5.23
C SER A 98 -2.62 15.11 -5.06
N GLU A 99 -3.23 15.01 -3.88
CA GLU A 99 -4.50 15.72 -3.60
C GLU A 99 -4.36 17.23 -3.71
N LEU A 100 -3.26 17.78 -3.21
CA LEU A 100 -3.01 19.23 -3.26
C LEU A 100 -2.73 19.69 -4.69
N GLU A 101 -2.03 18.88 -5.48
CA GLU A 101 -1.79 19.14 -6.90
C GLU A 101 -3.08 19.10 -7.72
N LEU A 102 -3.96 18.12 -7.46
CA LEU A 102 -5.27 18.03 -8.10
C LEU A 102 -6.14 19.26 -7.78
N LYS A 103 -6.22 19.66 -6.50
CA LYS A 103 -6.93 20.89 -6.09
C LYS A 103 -6.38 22.15 -6.75
N LYS A 104 -5.06 22.22 -6.95
CA LYS A 104 -4.43 23.35 -7.66
C LYS A 104 -4.88 23.37 -9.12
N MET A 105 -4.84 22.22 -9.80
CA MET A 105 -5.31 22.12 -11.19
C MET A 105 -6.79 22.48 -11.33
N GLU A 106 -7.65 22.03 -10.43
CA GLU A 106 -9.07 22.39 -10.42
C GLU A 106 -9.29 23.91 -10.31
N LEU A 107 -8.52 24.58 -9.44
CA LEU A 107 -8.60 26.03 -9.28
C LEU A 107 -8.14 26.76 -10.55
N GLU A 108 -7.03 26.33 -11.15
CA GLU A 108 -6.52 26.89 -12.40
C GLU A 108 -7.54 26.73 -13.54
N MET A 109 -8.17 25.56 -13.67
CA MET A 109 -9.23 25.32 -14.64
C MET A 109 -10.44 26.24 -14.41
N LYS A 110 -10.85 26.43 -13.15
CA LYS A 110 -11.97 27.32 -12.81
C LYS A 110 -11.67 28.77 -13.22
N ILE A 111 -10.45 29.25 -12.98
CA ILE A 111 -10.01 30.59 -13.38
C ILE A 111 -10.01 30.72 -14.91
N MET A 112 -9.50 29.71 -15.63
CA MET A 112 -9.49 29.74 -17.10
C MET A 112 -10.91 29.76 -17.68
N LYS A 113 -11.82 28.95 -17.12
CA LYS A 113 -13.22 28.94 -17.53
C LYS A 113 -13.89 30.29 -17.30
N GLU A 114 -13.72 30.90 -16.14
CA GLU A 114 -14.30 32.21 -15.84
C GLU A 114 -13.78 33.31 -16.78
N LYS A 115 -12.49 33.26 -17.15
CA LYS A 115 -11.92 34.17 -18.15
C LYS A 115 -12.53 33.97 -19.53
N HIS A 116 -12.69 32.72 -19.95
CA HIS A 116 -13.32 32.37 -21.22
C HIS A 116 -14.76 32.88 -21.29
N ASP A 117 -15.58 32.55 -20.28
CA ASP A 117 -16.98 32.96 -20.18
C ASP A 117 -17.12 34.50 -20.18
N ASN A 118 -16.18 35.21 -19.55
CA ASN A 118 -16.13 36.68 -19.61
C ASN A 118 -15.77 37.21 -20.99
N GLU A 119 -14.86 36.55 -21.71
CA GLU A 119 -14.50 36.97 -23.06
C GLU A 119 -15.64 36.75 -24.05
N GLU A 120 -16.38 35.64 -23.94
CA GLU A 120 -17.57 35.37 -24.74
C GLU A 120 -18.64 36.44 -24.51
N ARG A 121 -18.95 36.77 -23.25
CA ARG A 121 -19.89 37.87 -22.93
C ARG A 121 -19.46 39.20 -23.54
N ARG A 122 -18.17 39.54 -23.47
CA ARG A 122 -17.64 40.76 -24.13
C ARG A 122 -17.73 40.73 -25.65
N LYS A 123 -17.68 39.55 -26.28
CA LYS A 123 -17.87 39.41 -27.74
C LYS A 123 -19.34 39.62 -28.10
N GLU A 124 -20.25 39.02 -27.35
CA GLU A 124 -21.70 39.18 -27.53
C GLU A 124 -22.16 40.63 -27.32
N GLU A 125 -21.72 41.29 -26.25
CA GLU A 125 -22.03 42.70 -25.98
C GLU A 125 -21.55 43.61 -27.12
N ARG A 126 -20.33 43.39 -27.61
CA ARG A 126 -19.79 44.14 -28.75
C ARG A 126 -20.65 43.94 -30.00
N HIS A 127 -21.06 42.70 -30.26
CA HIS A 127 -21.90 42.39 -31.40
C HIS A 127 -23.29 43.04 -31.29
N GLN A 128 -23.91 43.04 -30.11
CA GLN A 128 -25.20 43.70 -29.87
C GLN A 128 -25.12 45.21 -30.14
N ILE A 129 -24.09 45.88 -29.61
CA ILE A 129 -23.87 47.33 -29.85
C ILE A 129 -23.69 47.61 -31.34
N GLU A 130 -22.97 46.74 -32.07
CA GLU A 130 -22.78 46.89 -33.51
C GLU A 130 -24.09 46.74 -34.29
N MET A 131 -24.91 45.75 -33.95
CA MET A 131 -26.23 45.55 -34.54
C MET A 131 -27.16 46.75 -34.29
N GLU A 132 -27.15 47.31 -33.09
CA GLU A 132 -27.92 48.52 -32.76
C GLU A 132 -27.45 49.74 -33.56
N ARG A 133 -26.13 49.93 -33.72
CA ARG A 133 -25.58 51.00 -34.56
C ARG A 133 -26.00 50.87 -36.02
N MET A 134 -25.91 49.66 -36.58
CA MET A 134 -26.35 49.41 -37.95
C MET A 134 -27.84 49.71 -38.11
N ARG A 135 -28.67 49.27 -37.15
CA ARG A 135 -30.10 49.57 -37.14
C ARG A 135 -30.38 51.07 -37.12
N GLY A 136 -29.69 51.84 -36.26
CA GLY A 136 -29.83 53.30 -36.20
C GLY A 136 -29.43 53.99 -37.50
N ASN A 137 -28.31 53.57 -38.09
CA ASN A 137 -27.83 54.12 -39.37
C ASN A 137 -28.82 53.85 -40.51
N VAL A 138 -29.39 52.64 -40.58
CA VAL A 138 -30.40 52.29 -41.60
C VAL A 138 -31.63 53.18 -41.47
N LEU A 139 -32.11 53.45 -40.26
CA LEU A 139 -33.24 54.35 -40.02
C LEU A 139 -32.93 55.78 -40.46
N TYR A 140 -31.75 56.30 -40.13
CA TYR A 140 -31.34 57.66 -40.51
C TYR A 140 -31.28 57.88 -42.02
N VAL A 141 -30.81 56.88 -42.78
CA VAL A 141 -30.78 56.94 -44.25
C VAL A 141 -32.19 56.92 -44.84
N HIS A 142 -33.17 56.34 -44.15
CA HIS A 142 -34.53 56.20 -44.65
C HIS A 142 -35.43 57.42 -44.37
N GLU A 143 -35.06 58.24 -43.38
CA GLU A 143 -35.78 59.45 -42.95
C GLU A 143 -35.32 60.73 -43.68
N ASN A 144 -34.17 60.68 -44.37
CA ASN A 144 -33.60 61.78 -45.15
C ASN A 144 -33.52 61.43 -46.64
#